data_AF-A0A357CYZ9-F1
#
_entry.id   AF-A0A357CYZ9-F1
#
_cell.length_a   1.000
_cell.length_b   1.000
_cell.length_c   1.000
_cell.angle_alpha   90.00
_cell.angle_beta   90.00
_cell.angle_gamma   90.00
#
_symmetry.space_group_name_H-M   'P 1'
#
loop_
_entity.id
_entity.type
_entity.pdbx_description
1 polymer ?
#
loop_
_entity_poly.entity_id
_entity_poly.type
_entity_poly.pdbx_seq_one_letter_code
_entity_poly.pdbx_strand_id
1 'polypeptide(L)'
;MEADIETEISLRPKTLSEYIGQEKIKENLSIFIEAAKTRGDCLDHVLLHGPPGLGKTTLSHIIAAELGVNLKITSGPAIEKAGDLAALLTTLERNDILFIDEIHRLPRQVEEVLYPAMEDF
;
A
#
# COMPACT_ATOMS: atom_id res chain seq x y z
N MET A 1 26.23 -3.92 5.65
CA MET A 1 25.12 -3.00 5.95
C MET A 1 24.45 -2.45 4.69
N GLU A 2 25.10 -1.70 3.79
CA GLU A 2 24.48 -1.32 2.49
C GLU A 2 24.25 -2.53 1.57
N ALA A 3 25.22 -3.45 1.47
CA ALA A 3 25.10 -4.65 0.66
C ALA A 3 23.99 -5.62 1.10
N ASP A 4 23.64 -5.63 2.40
CA ASP A 4 22.59 -6.49 2.97
C ASP A 4 21.18 -5.96 2.62
N ILE A 5 21.03 -4.63 2.54
CA ILE A 5 19.77 -3.98 2.17
C ILE A 5 19.50 -4.19 0.67
N GLU A 6 20.52 -4.04 -0.19
CA GLU A 6 20.38 -4.29 -1.62
C GLU A 6 20.06 -5.76 -1.94
N THR A 7 20.62 -6.70 -1.16
CA THR A 7 20.29 -8.13 -1.30
C THR A 7 18.90 -8.47 -0.75
N GLU A 8 18.44 -7.85 0.33
CA GLU A 8 17.04 -7.99 0.77
C GLU A 8 16.05 -7.44 -0.25
N ILE A 9 16.36 -6.33 -0.93
CA ILE A 9 15.53 -5.76 -1.99
C ILE A 9 15.47 -6.71 -3.20
N SER A 10 16.58 -7.37 -3.56
CA SER A 10 16.62 -8.28 -4.70
C SER A 10 15.89 -9.61 -4.48
N LEU A 11 15.68 -10.00 -3.22
CA LEU A 11 14.95 -11.22 -2.82
C LEU A 11 13.44 -11.02 -2.69
N ARG A 12 12.95 -9.77 -2.67
CA ARG A 12 11.51 -9.51 -2.57
C ARG A 12 10.81 -9.86 -3.90
N PRO A 13 9.75 -10.67 -3.85
CA PRO A 13 8.88 -10.90 -5.00
C PRO A 13 8.40 -9.57 -5.61
N LYS A 14 8.43 -9.48 -6.93
CA LYS A 14 8.02 -8.29 -7.70
C LYS A 14 6.62 -8.43 -8.29
N THR A 15 6.12 -9.66 -8.39
CA THR A 15 4.82 -10.00 -8.98
C THR A 15 4.03 -10.89 -8.04
N LEU A 16 2.70 -11.00 -8.25
CA LEU A 16 1.88 -11.91 -7.45
C LEU A 16 2.28 -13.38 -7.66
N SER A 17 2.77 -13.75 -8.84
CA SER A 17 3.20 -15.11 -9.16
C SER A 17 4.49 -15.51 -8.44
N GLU A 18 5.38 -14.55 -8.16
CA GLU A 18 6.60 -14.76 -7.36
C GLU A 18 6.30 -14.83 -5.85
N TYR A 19 5.12 -14.40 -5.41
CA TYR A 19 4.75 -14.40 -3.99
C TYR A 19 4.34 -15.82 -3.53
N ILE A 20 5.19 -16.43 -2.69
CA ILE A 20 5.01 -17.81 -2.25
C ILE A 20 3.98 -17.90 -1.11
N GLY A 21 3.00 -18.80 -1.27
CA GLY A 21 1.92 -19.01 -0.31
C GLY A 21 0.83 -17.95 -0.35
N GLN A 22 0.00 -17.88 0.69
CA GLN A 22 -1.13 -16.95 0.79
C GLN A 22 -2.10 -17.02 -0.41
N GLU A 23 -2.37 -18.22 -0.94
CA GLU A 23 -3.12 -18.44 -2.20
C GLU A 23 -4.45 -17.68 -2.25
N LYS A 24 -5.21 -17.70 -1.17
CA LYS A 24 -6.48 -16.97 -1.07
C LYS A 24 -6.33 -15.45 -1.21
N ILE A 25 -5.27 -14.87 -0.64
CA ILE A 25 -4.99 -13.43 -0.75
C ILE A 25 -4.56 -13.10 -2.18
N LYS A 26 -3.71 -13.94 -2.79
CA LYS A 26 -3.26 -13.76 -4.18
C LYS A 26 -4.43 -13.81 -5.16
N GLU A 27 -5.34 -14.77 -5.00
CA GLU A 27 -6.54 -14.90 -5.83
C GLU A 27 -7.46 -13.69 -5.70
N ASN A 28 -7.72 -13.23 -4.47
CA ASN A 28 -8.55 -12.04 -4.27
C ASN A 28 -7.91 -10.78 -4.88
N LEU A 29 -6.61 -10.57 -4.62
CA LEU A 29 -5.88 -9.41 -5.14
C LEU A 29 -5.80 -9.43 -6.67
N SER A 30 -5.58 -10.59 -7.29
CA SER A 30 -5.54 -10.67 -8.76
C SER A 30 -6.88 -10.27 -9.38
N ILE A 31 -8.00 -10.70 -8.80
CA ILE A 31 -9.34 -10.29 -9.25
C ILE A 31 -9.52 -8.77 -9.15
N PHE A 32 -9.14 -8.16 -8.02
CA PHE A 32 -9.29 -6.71 -7.83
C PHE A 32 -8.37 -5.90 -8.75
N ILE A 33 -7.12 -6.32 -8.91
CA ILE A 33 -6.14 -5.67 -9.80
C ILE A 33 -6.62 -5.73 -11.25
N GLU A 34 -7.05 -6.90 -11.73
CA GLU A 34 -7.54 -7.04 -13.11
C GLU A 34 -8.82 -6.24 -13.35
N ALA A 35 -9.71 -6.18 -12.35
CA ALA A 35 -10.89 -5.34 -12.42
C ALA A 35 -10.55 -3.84 -12.52
N ALA A 36 -9.61 -3.35 -11.70
CA ALA A 36 -9.14 -1.97 -11.75
C ALA A 36 -8.48 -1.62 -13.10
N LYS A 37 -7.59 -2.49 -13.59
CA LYS A 37 -6.97 -2.37 -14.93
C LYS A 37 -8.00 -2.31 -16.04
N THR A 38 -8.99 -3.19 -16.01
CA THR A 38 -10.04 -3.25 -17.04
C THR A 38 -10.88 -1.97 -17.07
N ARG A 39 -11.12 -1.35 -15.91
CA ARG A 39 -11.82 -0.06 -15.82
C ARG A 39 -10.93 1.14 -16.18
N GLY A 40 -9.61 0.97 -16.15
CA GLY A 40 -8.65 2.08 -16.27
C GLY A 40 -8.72 3.04 -15.07
N ASP A 41 -9.09 2.52 -13.91
CA ASP A 41 -9.37 3.28 -12.69
C ASP A 41 -8.51 2.81 -11.51
N CYS A 42 -8.59 3.50 -10.38
CA CYS A 42 -7.89 3.12 -9.16
C CYS A 42 -8.36 1.76 -8.61
N LEU A 43 -7.45 1.11 -7.87
CA LEU A 43 -7.80 -0.04 -7.04
C LEU A 43 -8.57 0.46 -5.81
N ASP A 44 -9.63 -0.25 -5.44
CA ASP A 44 -10.34 0.03 -4.18
C ASP A 44 -9.39 -0.07 -2.98
N HIS A 45 -9.68 0.67 -1.91
CA HIS A 45 -8.85 0.68 -0.71
C HIS A 45 -8.69 -0.73 -0.10
N VAL A 46 -7.45 -1.13 0.18
CA VAL A 46 -7.12 -2.46 0.71
C VAL A 46 -6.56 -2.36 2.13
N LEU A 47 -7.14 -3.13 3.05
CA LEU A 47 -6.59 -3.33 4.40
C LEU A 47 -5.85 -4.66 4.50
N LEU A 48 -4.52 -4.60 4.65
CA LEU A 48 -3.68 -5.77 4.91
C LEU A 48 -3.50 -5.97 6.41
N HIS A 49 -4.13 -7.00 6.97
CA HIS A 49 -4.03 -7.35 8.40
C HIS A 49 -3.30 -8.68 8.60
N GLY A 50 -2.39 -8.71 9.58
CA GLY A 50 -1.74 -9.93 10.04
C GLY A 50 -0.46 -9.64 10.83
N PRO A 51 0.12 -10.67 11.49
CA PRO A 51 1.40 -10.57 12.20
C PRO A 51 2.54 -9.89 11.39
N PRO A 52 3.53 -9.28 12.08
CA PRO A 52 4.74 -8.78 11.42
C PRO A 52 5.48 -9.91 10.67
N GLY A 53 6.17 -9.57 9.58
CA GLY A 53 6.94 -10.54 8.79
C GLY A 53 6.15 -11.36 7.76
N LEU A 54 4.83 -11.19 7.65
CA LEU A 54 4.00 -11.91 6.66
C LEU A 54 3.92 -11.24 5.28
N GLY A 55 4.88 -10.38 4.93
CA GLY A 55 4.97 -9.80 3.58
C GLY A 55 3.94 -8.73 3.23
N LYS A 56 3.31 -8.05 4.20
CA LYS A 56 2.36 -6.95 3.94
C LYS A 56 2.97 -5.82 3.10
N THR A 57 4.16 -5.37 3.48
CA THR A 57 4.93 -4.36 2.72
C THR A 57 5.33 -4.89 1.35
N THR A 58 5.66 -6.19 1.24
CA THR A 58 5.94 -6.80 -0.06
C THR A 58 4.70 -6.79 -0.96
N LEU A 59 3.53 -7.10 -0.41
CA LEU A 59 2.27 -7.06 -1.16
C LEU A 59 1.94 -5.65 -1.66
N SER A 60 2.19 -4.58 -0.89
CA SER A 60 1.95 -3.22 -1.39
C SER A 60 2.85 -2.86 -2.58
N HIS A 61 4.12 -3.29 -2.55
CA HIS A 61 5.02 -3.17 -3.70
C HIS A 61 4.53 -3.97 -4.92
N ILE A 62 4.09 -5.21 -4.71
CA ILE A 62 3.56 -6.06 -5.78
C ILE A 62 2.32 -5.41 -6.40
N ILE A 63 1.36 -4.93 -5.59
CA ILE A 63 0.13 -4.31 -6.08
C ILE A 63 0.45 -3.09 -6.95
N ALA A 64 1.37 -2.22 -6.52
CA ALA A 64 1.81 -1.07 -7.30
C ALA A 64 2.49 -1.47 -8.61
N ALA A 65 3.36 -2.48 -8.57
CA ALA A 65 4.04 -3.00 -9.75
C ALA A 65 3.07 -3.62 -10.76
N GLU A 66 2.09 -4.39 -10.29
CA GLU A 66 1.06 -5.01 -11.13
C GLU A 66 0.18 -3.94 -11.80
N LEU A 67 -0.14 -2.86 -11.10
CA LEU A 67 -0.94 -1.75 -11.63
C LEU A 67 -0.13 -0.76 -12.46
N GLY A 68 1.21 -0.79 -12.38
CA GLY A 68 2.09 0.13 -13.09
C GLY A 68 2.00 1.58 -12.58
N VAL A 69 1.75 1.76 -11.28
CA VAL A 69 1.54 3.07 -10.62
C VAL A 69 2.61 3.35 -9.57
N ASN A 70 2.73 4.60 -9.12
CA ASN A 70 3.70 4.92 -8.07
C ASN A 70 3.20 4.42 -6.72
N LEU A 71 4.15 4.05 -5.86
CA LEU A 71 3.91 3.69 -4.47
C LEU A 71 4.54 4.72 -3.56
N LYS A 72 3.72 5.38 -2.74
CA LYS A 72 4.17 6.21 -1.62
C LYS A 72 4.02 5.45 -0.32
N ILE A 73 5.10 5.39 0.45
CA ILE A 73 5.17 4.63 1.70
C ILE A 73 5.30 5.61 2.86
N THR A 74 4.49 5.38 3.90
CA THR A 74 4.59 6.04 5.19
C THR A 74 4.19 5.06 6.29
N SER A 75 4.23 5.48 7.55
CA SER A 75 3.70 4.71 8.67
C SER A 75 2.80 5.56 9.54
N GLY A 76 1.86 4.92 10.24
CA GLY A 76 0.97 5.58 11.19
C GLY A 76 1.73 6.46 12.19
N PRO A 77 2.81 5.95 12.84
CA PRO A 77 3.61 6.75 13.77
C PRO A 77 4.36 7.93 13.13
N ALA A 78 4.62 7.91 11.82
CA ALA A 78 5.28 9.01 11.13
C ALA A 78 4.34 10.19 10.83
N ILE A 79 3.02 10.00 10.99
CA ILE A 79 2.02 11.03 10.75
C ILE A 79 1.52 11.54 12.11
N GLU A 80 2.06 12.68 12.54
CA GLU A 80 1.81 13.19 13.89
C GLU A 80 0.61 14.14 13.95
N LYS A 81 0.36 14.88 12.86
CA LYS A 81 -0.69 15.90 12.76
C LYS A 81 -1.40 15.85 11.41
N ALA A 82 -2.63 16.38 11.38
CA ALA A 82 -3.47 16.45 10.18
C ALA A 82 -2.75 17.08 8.96
N GLY A 83 -1.89 18.08 9.21
CA GLY A 83 -1.11 18.74 8.15
C GLY A 83 -0.13 17.81 7.44
N ASP A 84 0.41 16.80 8.13
CA ASP A 84 1.36 15.85 7.53
C ASP A 84 0.63 14.93 6.54
N LEU A 85 -0.55 14.43 6.93
CA LEU A 85 -1.41 13.65 6.04
C LEU A 85 -1.87 14.49 4.85
N ALA A 86 -2.34 15.72 5.09
CA ALA A 86 -2.77 16.62 4.02
C ALA A 86 -1.63 16.88 3.02
N ALA A 87 -0.42 17.17 3.49
CA ALA A 87 0.74 17.34 2.63
C ALA A 87 1.01 16.09 1.80
N LEU A 88 0.98 14.90 2.42
CA LEU A 88 1.19 13.65 1.71
C LEU A 88 0.13 13.42 0.62
N LEU A 89 -1.16 13.59 0.94
CA LEU A 89 -2.28 13.42 0.01
C LEU A 89 -2.17 14.37 -1.18
N THR A 90 -1.77 15.63 -0.97
CA THR A 90 -1.60 16.60 -2.06
C THR A 90 -0.51 16.25 -3.05
N THR A 91 0.41 15.35 -2.70
CA THR A 91 1.47 14.88 -3.61
C THR A 91 1.07 13.65 -4.42
N LEU A 92 -0.05 12.99 -4.10
CA LEU A 92 -0.47 11.79 -4.81
C LEU A 92 -0.96 12.14 -6.21
N GLU A 93 -0.47 11.39 -7.20
CA GLU A 93 -0.99 11.44 -8.55
C GLU A 93 -2.21 10.51 -8.69
N ARG A 94 -2.96 10.67 -9.77
CA ARG A 94 -4.10 9.78 -10.07
C ARG A 94 -3.61 8.33 -10.12
N ASN A 95 -4.31 7.44 -9.41
CA ASN A 95 -4.03 6.01 -9.27
C ASN A 95 -2.77 5.64 -8.47
N ASP A 96 -2.04 6.61 -7.90
CA ASP A 96 -0.96 6.30 -6.97
C ASP A 96 -1.47 5.49 -5.78
N ILE A 97 -0.62 4.62 -5.26
CA ILE A 97 -0.90 3.88 -4.03
C ILE A 97 -0.24 4.60 -2.87
N LEU A 98 -1.04 4.92 -1.85
CA LEU A 98 -0.55 5.28 -0.54
C LEU A 98 -0.58 4.06 0.38
N PHE A 99 0.59 3.59 0.78
CA PHE A 99 0.73 2.54 1.80
C PHE A 99 1.10 3.16 3.15
N ILE A 100 0.21 2.97 4.14
CA ILE A 100 0.41 3.38 5.53
C ILE A 100 0.64 2.14 6.37
N ASP A 101 1.90 1.84 6.70
CA ASP A 101 2.20 0.74 7.63
C ASP A 101 1.77 1.11 9.05
N GLU A 102 1.41 0.11 9.86
CA GLU A 102 0.93 0.33 11.23
C GLU A 102 -0.18 1.38 11.32
N ILE A 103 -1.11 1.41 10.35
CA ILE A 103 -2.20 2.40 10.28
C ILE A 103 -3.03 2.50 11.58
N HIS A 104 -3.12 1.42 12.36
CA HIS A 104 -3.75 1.38 13.68
C HIS A 104 -3.09 2.28 14.74
N ARG A 105 -1.89 2.82 14.46
CA ARG A 105 -1.17 3.76 15.32
C ARG A 105 -1.36 5.22 14.92
N LEU A 106 -2.24 5.50 13.95
CA LEU A 106 -2.58 6.88 13.59
C LEU A 106 -3.21 7.61 14.79
N PRO A 107 -2.80 8.86 15.07
CA PRO A 107 -3.52 9.69 16.03
C PRO A 107 -4.97 9.91 15.58
N ARG A 108 -5.91 9.89 16.52
CA ARG A 108 -7.34 10.09 16.23
C ARG A 108 -7.64 11.35 15.40
N GLN A 109 -6.94 12.45 15.67
CA GLN A 109 -7.10 13.71 14.92
C GLN A 109 -6.70 13.56 13.44
N VAL A 110 -5.78 12.65 13.12
CA VAL A 110 -5.38 12.34 11.74
C VAL A 110 -6.40 11.41 11.10
N GLU A 111 -6.90 10.41 11.84
CA GLU A 111 -7.94 9.49 11.37
C GLU A 111 -9.21 10.24 10.92
N GLU A 112 -9.66 11.23 11.70
CA GLU A 112 -10.81 12.08 11.38
C GLU A 112 -10.65 12.88 10.06
N VAL A 113 -9.41 13.11 9.63
CA VAL A 113 -9.08 13.76 8.35
C VAL A 113 -8.92 12.74 7.22
N LEU A 114 -8.48 11.53 7.55
CA LEU A 114 -8.31 10.45 6.58
C LEU A 114 -9.65 9.95 6.05
N TYR A 115 -10.70 9.85 6.88
CA TYR A 115 -12.01 9.33 6.45
C TYR A 115 -12.61 10.08 5.26
N PRO A 116 -12.78 11.42 5.28
CA PRO A 116 -13.30 12.15 4.11
C PRO A 116 -12.44 11.95 2.86
N ALA A 117 -11.11 11.94 3.01
CA ALA A 117 -10.20 11.71 1.89
C ALA A 117 -10.33 10.30 1.28
N MET A 118 -10.75 9.32 2.08
CA MET A 118 -11.05 7.95 1.60
C MET A 118 -12.46 7.81 1.03
N GLU A 119 -13.39 8.72 1.29
CA GLU A 119 -14.75 8.71 0.72
C GLU A 119 -14.81 9.44 -0.63
N ASP A 120 -14.01 10.50 -0.79
CA ASP A 120 -14.04 11.42 -1.94
C ASP A 120 -13.09 11.04 -3.11
N PHE A 121 -12.64 9.77 -3.22
CA PHE A 121 -11.62 9.31 -4.19
C PHE A 121 -12.12 8.99 -5.60
#